data_AF-A0AAV3UNG2-F1
#
_entry.id   AF-A0AAV3UNG2-F1
#
_cell.length_a   1.000
_cell.length_b   1.000
_cell.length_c   1.000
_cell.angle_alpha   90.00
_cell.angle_beta   90.00
_cell.angle_gamma   90.00
#
_symmetry.space_group_name_H-M   'P 1'
#
loop_
_entity.id
_entity.type
_entity.pdbx_description
1 polymer ?
#
loop_
_entity_poly.entity_id
_entity_poly.type
_entity_poly.pdbx_seq_one_letter_code
_entity_poly.pdbx_strand_id
1 'polypeptide(L)'
;MCHELIHAWQYHEFGEADHGRTFTRWTDTLDTTQHCERFTSPNWWVICEDCDGRLARYRRSKVVKHPEKYSCGDCDGSLRVEEVTE
;
A
#
# COMPACT_ATOMS: atom_id res chain seq x y z
N MET A 1 -14.48 0.58 -3.07
CA MET A 1 -14.78 -0.70 -3.74
C MET A 1 -14.76 -0.48 -5.27
N CYS A 2 -13.64 -0.01 -5.84
CA CYS A 2 -13.54 0.28 -7.29
C CYS A 2 -12.29 -0.34 -7.96
N HIS A 3 -11.26 -0.71 -7.19
CA HIS A 3 -10.05 -1.36 -7.69
C HIS A 3 -10.34 -2.72 -8.34
N GLU A 4 -11.18 -3.54 -7.71
CA GLU A 4 -11.51 -4.89 -8.21
C GLU A 4 -12.47 -4.87 -9.40
N LEU A 5 -13.28 -3.81 -9.56
CA LEU A 5 -14.13 -3.63 -10.73
C LEU A 5 -13.33 -3.28 -11.99
N ILE A 6 -12.25 -2.49 -11.85
CA ILE A 6 -11.32 -2.23 -12.97
C ILE A 6 -10.63 -3.53 -13.40
N HIS A 7 -10.25 -4.39 -12.46
CA HIS A 7 -9.71 -5.72 -12.79
C HIS A 7 -10.74 -6.61 -13.49
N ALA A 8 -11.98 -6.62 -13.02
CA ALA A 8 -13.05 -7.39 -13.65
C ALA A 8 -13.30 -6.94 -15.10
N TRP A 9 -13.26 -5.63 -15.37
CA TRP A 9 -13.38 -5.08 -16.72
C TRP A 9 -12.15 -5.37 -17.59
N GLN A 10 -10.93 -5.19 -17.06
CA GLN A 10 -9.69 -5.50 -17.80
C GLN A 10 -9.59 -6.99 -18.16
N TYR A 11 -10.01 -7.87 -17.26
CA TYR A 11 -10.05 -9.31 -17.53
C TYR A 11 -11.09 -9.68 -18.60
N HIS A 12 -12.25 -9.01 -18.61
CA HIS A 12 -13.27 -9.20 -19.65
C HIS A 12 -12.79 -8.75 -21.04
N GLU A 13 -12.13 -7.60 -21.13
CA GLU A 13 -11.73 -6.99 -22.41
C GLU A 13 -10.41 -7.51 -22.97
N PHE A 14 -9.44 -7.82 -22.10
CA PHE A 14 -8.06 -8.11 -22.51
C PHE A 14 -7.53 -9.46 -22.02
N GLY A 15 -8.27 -10.19 -21.19
CA GLY A 15 -7.85 -11.48 -20.63
C GLY A 15 -6.70 -11.42 -19.62
N GLU A 16 -6.14 -10.22 -19.37
CA GLU A 16 -5.06 -9.96 -18.43
C GLU A 16 -5.42 -8.74 -17.57
N ALA A 17 -5.26 -8.87 -16.25
CA ALA A 17 -5.49 -7.80 -15.29
C ALA A 17 -4.15 -7.47 -14.62
N ASP A 18 -3.57 -6.34 -15.01
CA ASP A 18 -2.30 -5.84 -14.45
C ASP A 18 -2.42 -4.36 -14.12
N HIS A 19 -1.68 -3.91 -13.11
CA HIS A 19 -1.61 -2.53 -12.64
C HIS A 19 -0.80 -1.61 -13.58
N GLY A 20 -0.64 -2.00 -14.83
CA GLY A 20 0.08 -1.26 -15.86
C GLY A 20 -0.66 0.01 -16.33
N ARG A 21 -0.14 0.62 -17.40
CA ARG A 21 -0.58 1.94 -17.92
C ARG A 21 -2.09 2.08 -18.15
N THR A 22 -2.80 0.99 -18.40
CA THR A 22 -4.25 0.97 -18.61
C THR A 22 -5.02 1.22 -17.32
N PHE A 23 -4.48 0.81 -16.16
CA PHE A 23 -5.08 1.02 -14.84
C PHE A 23 -5.08 2.52 -14.46
N THR A 24 -3.97 3.22 -14.71
CA THR A 24 -3.81 4.64 -14.43
C THR A 24 -4.78 5.53 -15.21
N ARG A 25 -5.08 5.17 -16.46
CA ARG A 25 -6.00 5.93 -17.33
C ARG A 25 -7.46 5.91 -16.83
N TRP A 26 -7.87 4.82 -16.19
CA TRP A 26 -9.24 4.69 -15.66
C TRP A 26 -9.38 5.22 -14.24
N THR A 27 -8.33 5.21 -13.43
CA THR A 27 -8.35 5.87 -12.10
C THR A 27 -8.59 7.37 -12.20
N ASP A 28 -8.02 8.04 -13.22
CA ASP A 28 -8.21 9.48 -13.45
C ASP A 28 -9.61 9.82 -13.99
N THR A 29 -10.23 8.92 -14.76
CA THR A 29 -11.55 9.17 -15.38
C THR A 29 -12.71 8.91 -14.41
N LEU A 30 -12.52 8.04 -13.43
CA LEU A 30 -13.57 7.58 -12.53
C LEU A 30 -13.56 8.28 -11.15
N ASP A 31 -12.69 9.28 -10.94
CA ASP A 31 -12.50 9.97 -9.66
C ASP A 31 -12.40 8.99 -8.47
N THR A 32 -11.71 7.87 -8.71
CA THR A 32 -11.47 6.86 -7.68
C THR A 32 -10.02 7.00 -7.27
N THR A 33 -9.78 7.28 -6.00
CA THR A 33 -8.44 7.21 -5.44
C THR A 33 -7.88 5.81 -5.72
N GLN A 34 -6.76 5.75 -6.46
CA GLN A 34 -6.00 4.53 -6.71
C GLN A 34 -5.72 3.75 -5.40
N HIS A 35 -5.67 4.50 -4.31
CA HIS A 35 -5.70 4.03 -2.94
C HIS A 35 -7.13 3.97 -2.44
N CYS A 36 -7.72 2.77 -2.36
CA CYS A 36 -8.85 2.55 -1.48
C CYS A 36 -8.51 3.13 -0.11
N GLU A 37 -9.24 4.15 0.33
CA GLU A 37 -9.32 4.48 1.74
C GLU A 37 -9.89 3.23 2.42
N ARG A 38 -9.02 2.48 3.09
CA ARG A 38 -9.46 1.33 3.87
C ARG A 38 -10.05 1.90 5.15
N PHE A 39 -11.34 1.69 5.35
CA PHE A 39 -12.13 2.10 6.52
C PHE A 39 -11.69 1.46 7.86
N THR A 40 -10.47 0.94 7.93
CA THR A 40 -9.92 0.21 9.06
C THR A 40 -8.61 0.86 9.45
N SER A 41 -8.40 1.07 10.74
CA SER A 41 -7.11 1.52 11.26
C SER A 41 -6.03 0.49 10.91
N PRO A 42 -4.82 0.93 10.53
CA PRO A 42 -3.73 0.00 10.28
C PRO A 42 -3.36 -0.75 11.56
N ASN A 43 -3.18 -2.06 11.44
CA ASN A 43 -2.78 -2.92 12.55
C ASN A 43 -1.33 -2.67 13.00
N TRP A 44 -0.46 -2.21 12.08
CA TRP A 44 0.94 -1.90 12.37
C TRP A 44 1.39 -0.61 11.64
N TRP A 45 2.31 0.12 12.26
CA TRP A 45 3.05 1.24 11.69
C TRP A 45 4.52 0.88 11.57
N VAL A 46 5.12 1.16 10.42
CA VAL A 46 6.58 1.15 10.26
C VAL A 46 7.04 2.60 10.26
N ILE A 47 7.92 2.97 11.17
CA ILE A 47 8.35 4.34 11.44
C ILE A 47 9.86 4.41 11.27
N CYS A 48 10.34 5.38 10.51
CA CYS A 48 11.77 5.69 10.46
C CYS A 48 12.15 6.58 11.64
N GLU A 49 13.23 6.22 12.33
CA GLU A 49 13.71 6.95 13.50
C GLU A 49 14.44 8.25 13.14
N ASP A 50 14.92 8.37 11.89
CA ASP A 50 15.77 9.49 11.45
C ASP A 50 15.02 10.57 10.67
N CYS A 51 14.00 10.20 9.89
CA CYS A 51 13.28 11.14 9.01
C CYS A 51 11.76 11.17 9.21
N ASP A 52 11.24 10.62 10.32
CA ASP A 52 9.79 10.56 10.67
C ASP A 52 8.90 9.98 9.56
N GLY A 53 9.50 9.19 8.65
CA GLY A 53 8.76 8.50 7.60
C GLY A 53 7.87 7.42 8.21
N ARG A 54 6.56 7.44 7.89
CA ARG A 54 5.59 6.49 8.44
C ARG A 54 4.87 5.73 7.35
N LEU A 55 4.82 4.40 7.50
CA LEU A 55 4.17 3.50 6.56
C LEU A 55 3.15 2.61 7.27
N ALA A 56 1.88 2.80 6.92
CA ALA A 56 0.77 2.00 7.44
C ALA A 56 0.80 0.57 6.88
N ARG A 57 0.65 -0.43 7.76
CA ARG A 57 0.62 -1.86 7.41
C ARG A 57 -0.60 -2.53 8.05
N TYR A 58 -1.46 -3.08 7.19
CA TYR A 58 -2.68 -3.80 7.60
C TYR A 58 -2.45 -5.29 7.83
N ARG A 59 -1.33 -5.82 7.36
CA ARG A 59 -0.94 -7.23 7.49
C ARG A 59 0.47 -7.30 8.04
N ARG A 60 0.75 -8.37 8.78
CA ARG A 60 2.07 -8.68 9.35
C ARG A 60 3.06 -9.12 8.26
N SER A 61 3.44 -8.17 7.42
CA SER A 61 4.35 -8.33 6.28
C SER A 61 5.81 -8.57 6.73
N LYS A 62 6.71 -8.90 5.80
CA LYS A 62 8.11 -9.19 6.13
C LYS A 62 8.81 -8.02 6.85
N VAL A 63 8.54 -6.79 6.45
CA VAL A 63 9.09 -5.59 7.12
C VAL A 63 8.56 -5.40 8.54
N VAL A 64 7.32 -5.83 8.82
CA VAL A 64 6.75 -5.81 10.18
C VAL A 64 7.38 -6.90 11.06
N LYS A 65 7.73 -8.05 10.48
CA LYS A 65 8.35 -9.17 11.20
C LYS A 65 9.86 -9.01 11.43
N HIS A 66 10.53 -8.37 10.49
CA HIS A 66 11.99 -8.22 10.45
C HIS A 66 12.39 -6.80 10.05
N PRO A 67 11.99 -5.76 10.79
CA PRO A 67 12.30 -4.38 10.43
C PRO A 67 13.79 -4.09 10.36
N GLU A 68 14.62 -4.80 11.14
CA GLU A 68 16.08 -4.69 11.16
C GLU A 68 16.76 -5.04 9.83
N LYS A 69 16.05 -5.74 8.93
CA LYS A 69 16.56 -6.11 7.60
C LYS A 69 16.26 -5.07 6.52
N TYR A 70 15.58 -3.99 6.88
CA TYR A 70 15.13 -2.95 5.97
C TYR A 70 15.55 -1.59 6.50
N SER A 71 15.91 -0.70 5.60
CA SER A 71 16.17 0.70 5.90
C SER A 71 15.15 1.61 5.22
N CYS A 72 15.08 2.84 5.69
CA CYS A 72 14.22 3.85 5.09
C CYS A 72 14.63 4.13 3.64
N GLY A 73 13.67 4.17 2.72
CA GLY A 73 13.95 4.47 1.31
C GLY A 73 14.42 5.90 1.05
N ASP A 74 14.13 6.84 1.96
CA ASP A 74 14.44 8.26 1.81
C ASP A 74 15.75 8.67 2.49
N CYS A 75 16.03 8.11 3.68
CA CYS A 75 17.15 8.52 4.52
C CYS A 75 18.11 7.39 4.92
N ASP A 76 17.88 6.15 4.46
CA ASP A 76 18.63 4.93 4.85
C ASP A 76 18.64 4.66 6.38
N GLY A 77 17.76 5.36 7.11
CA GLY A 77 17.64 5.28 8.55
C GLY A 77 17.04 3.96 9.04
N SER A 78 17.21 3.69 10.33
CA SER A 78 16.64 2.49 10.96
C SER A 78 15.12 2.56 11.01
N LEU A 79 14.48 1.41 10.82
CA LEU A 79 13.03 1.26 10.86
C LEU A 79 12.60 0.60 12.16
N ARG A 80 11.62 1.20 12.82
CA ARG A 80 10.91 0.66 13.98
C ARG A 80 9.49 0.27 13.59
N VAL A 81 8.93 -0.71 14.29
CA VAL A 81 7.54 -1.16 14.10
C VAL A 81 6.76 -0.94 15.38
N GLU A 82 5.56 -0.38 15.23
CA GLU A 82 4.58 -0.23 16.30
C GLU A 82 3.30 -0.97 15.94
N GLU A 83 2.78 -1.76 16.87
CA GLU A 83 1.48 -2.42 16.74
C GLU A 83 0.41 -1.53 17.33
N VAL A 84 -0.69 -1.34 16.60
CA VAL A 84 -1.84 -0.61 17.10
C VAL A 84 -2.68 -1.61 17.89
N THR A 85 -2.43 -1.70 19.18
CA THR A 85 -3.34 -2.37 20.12
C THR A 85 -4.52 -1.43 20.38
N GLU A 86 -5.73 -1.86 20.01
CA GLU A 86 -6.99 -1.21 20.41
C GLU A 86 -7.23 -1.28 21.92
#